data_AF-U9SQI7-F1
#
_entry.id   AF-U9SQI7-F1
#
_cell.length_a   1.000
_cell.length_b   1.000
_cell.length_c   1.000
_cell.angle_alpha   90.00
_cell.angle_beta   90.00
_cell.angle_gamma   90.00
#
_symmetry.space_group_name_H-M   'P 1'
#
loop_
_entity.id
_entity.type
_entity.pdbx_description
1 polymer ?
#
loop_
_entity_poly.entity_id
_entity_poly.type
_entity_poly.pdbx_seq_one_letter_code
_entity_poly.pdbx_strand_id
1 'polypeptide(L)'
;MIMIVEKILSLRLEGFKVLDKISSGASALVYNVCWKNTSKFAIKKFVGNSNKEAIINEIHLTGLVNLHPNIIQFYGVTKLNDEINYSLVLEYAEGGTLRKYLRDNTIIFKWESQLKFAKEISSGISWLHVDKGIIHGNLHPENILIQKDTIKLADFGRSCLNGSVSNTEVRGVIPYMDPKFFEPQNRSYGLTEKSDIYSLGVIFWELTSRKSPFDFETKSNDLFEIFKIKCDIFNNKREKPISGTNYKFVTLYRKCWQHEPDERPDIHQVISEINNTEFINVSNTFNFEEIETTDNLIEEDFGLPSNDTKDFVTGQNADHTLAAPTLINILHLEVCHKNRLKILLDDDVSQIVYYYDPQGFKILDKISSGASVLVYNVCWKDTSKFVIKKFIGNSNKEAIINEIHLTGMVNLHPNIIQFYGVTKLNDQINYSLVLEYAEGGTLGKYLKDNTITFKWESQLKFAKEISSAISWLHVDKEIIHGDLHPNNILIQKDTIKLADFGRSCLKGSVSDTEVRGVIPYMDPKFFETQNHSYVLTEKSDIYSLGVLLWELTSCKTPFDFETNNNNYLEIIEIKSGIFNGKREKPISGTNYNFVTLYKSKYHITQ
;
A
#
# COMPACT_ATOMS: atom_id res chain seq x y z
N MET A 1 13.33 -27.10 -18.09
CA MET A 1 11.86 -27.20 -18.20
C MET A 1 11.41 -28.61 -18.62
N ILE A 2 11.95 -29.16 -19.71
CA ILE A 2 11.56 -30.49 -20.24
C ILE A 2 11.78 -31.64 -19.23
N MET A 3 12.97 -31.75 -18.59
CA MET A 3 13.27 -32.89 -17.72
C MET A 3 12.47 -32.99 -16.39
N ILE A 4 11.97 -31.88 -15.83
CA ILE A 4 11.15 -31.91 -14.59
C ILE A 4 9.69 -32.23 -14.94
N VAL A 5 9.20 -31.68 -16.06
CA VAL A 5 7.83 -31.91 -16.53
C VAL A 5 7.67 -33.32 -17.10
N GLU A 6 8.71 -33.94 -17.68
CA GLU A 6 8.65 -35.32 -18.21
C GLU A 6 8.33 -36.40 -17.16
N LYS A 7 8.60 -36.14 -15.86
CA LYS A 7 8.22 -37.03 -14.76
C LYS A 7 6.84 -36.75 -14.16
N ILE A 8 6.22 -35.61 -14.51
CA ILE A 8 4.91 -35.20 -14.01
C ILE A 8 3.87 -35.51 -15.08
N LEU A 9 2.74 -36.10 -14.68
CA LEU A 9 1.67 -36.44 -15.62
C LEU A 9 1.18 -35.17 -16.35
N SER A 10 1.31 -35.15 -17.68
CA SER A 10 0.74 -34.10 -18.52
C SER A 10 -0.64 -34.53 -19.02
N LEU A 11 -1.66 -33.75 -18.65
CA LEU A 11 -3.05 -34.01 -19.02
C LEU A 11 -3.43 -33.21 -20.28
N ARG A 12 -3.99 -33.89 -21.30
CA ARG A 12 -4.42 -33.24 -22.55
C ARG A 12 -5.66 -32.38 -22.32
N LEU A 13 -5.67 -31.19 -22.92
CA LEU A 13 -6.74 -30.20 -22.78
C LEU A 13 -8.13 -30.67 -23.18
N GLU A 14 -8.21 -31.50 -24.22
CA GLU A 14 -9.47 -31.86 -24.89
C GLU A 14 -10.49 -32.54 -23.97
N GLY A 15 -10.09 -32.95 -22.76
CA GLY A 15 -11.01 -33.52 -21.77
C GLY A 15 -11.62 -32.52 -20.79
N PHE A 16 -11.11 -31.28 -20.64
CA PHE A 16 -11.59 -30.32 -19.66
C PHE A 16 -12.59 -29.31 -20.24
N LYS A 17 -13.76 -29.19 -19.59
CA LYS A 17 -14.72 -28.12 -19.82
C LYS A 17 -14.73 -27.17 -18.63
N VAL A 18 -14.46 -25.88 -18.85
CA VAL A 18 -14.54 -24.85 -17.81
C VAL A 18 -16.00 -24.65 -17.40
N LEU A 19 -16.28 -24.73 -16.10
CA LEU A 19 -17.60 -24.48 -15.53
C LEU A 19 -17.72 -23.04 -15.06
N ASP A 20 -16.80 -22.61 -14.20
CA ASP A 20 -16.79 -21.28 -13.59
C ASP A 20 -15.38 -20.88 -13.12
N LYS A 21 -15.20 -19.58 -12.87
CA LYS A 21 -13.98 -19.03 -12.25
C LYS A 21 -14.19 -18.95 -10.74
N ILE A 22 -13.42 -19.73 -9.98
CA ILE A 22 -13.52 -19.83 -8.51
C ILE A 22 -12.85 -18.63 -7.83
N SER A 23 -11.65 -18.26 -8.30
CA SER A 23 -10.82 -17.26 -7.62
C SER A 23 -9.92 -16.49 -8.59
N SER A 24 -9.53 -15.28 -8.16
CA SER A 24 -8.64 -14.37 -8.86
C SER A 24 -7.58 -13.89 -7.86
N GLY A 25 -6.39 -14.50 -7.88
CA GLY A 25 -5.23 -14.05 -7.11
C GLY A 25 -4.29 -13.18 -7.93
N ALA A 26 -3.32 -12.55 -7.27
CA ALA A 26 -2.31 -11.72 -7.93
C ALA A 26 -1.42 -12.51 -8.91
N SER A 27 -1.16 -13.79 -8.63
CA SER A 27 -0.26 -14.66 -9.40
C SER A 27 -0.98 -15.69 -10.27
N ALA A 28 -2.23 -16.01 -9.97
CA ALA A 28 -2.98 -17.07 -10.63
C ALA A 28 -4.51 -16.88 -10.57
N LEU A 29 -5.18 -17.45 -11.56
CA LEU A 29 -6.63 -17.62 -11.63
C LEU A 29 -6.98 -19.08 -11.37
N VAL A 30 -8.05 -19.36 -10.63
CA VAL A 30 -8.48 -20.73 -10.36
C VAL A 30 -9.84 -20.98 -10.99
N TYR A 31 -9.95 -22.07 -11.76
CA TYR A 31 -11.16 -22.46 -12.48
C TYR A 31 -11.68 -23.80 -11.96
N ASN A 32 -13.00 -23.89 -11.81
CA ASN A 32 -13.70 -25.16 -11.67
C ASN A 32 -13.88 -25.75 -13.08
N VAL A 33 -13.44 -26.97 -13.27
CA VAL A 33 -13.53 -27.65 -14.56
C VAL A 33 -14.10 -29.05 -14.39
N CYS A 34 -14.77 -29.52 -15.44
CA CYS A 34 -15.25 -30.89 -15.51
C CYS A 34 -14.44 -31.67 -16.55
N TRP A 35 -13.88 -32.81 -16.16
CA TRP A 35 -13.27 -33.75 -17.10
C TRP A 35 -14.33 -34.70 -17.64
N LYS A 36 -14.50 -34.75 -18.97
CA LYS A 36 -15.41 -35.66 -19.69
C LYS A 36 -16.85 -35.72 -19.11
N ASN A 37 -17.33 -34.63 -18.53
CA ASN A 37 -18.65 -34.53 -17.87
C ASN A 37 -18.87 -35.44 -16.65
N THR A 38 -17.81 -36.03 -16.05
CA THR A 38 -17.95 -36.99 -14.94
C THR A 38 -17.31 -36.53 -13.63
N SER A 39 -16.18 -35.83 -13.68
CA SER A 39 -15.38 -35.55 -12.48
C SER A 39 -14.93 -34.08 -12.45
N LYS A 40 -15.08 -33.42 -11.30
CA LYS A 40 -14.69 -32.03 -11.10
C LYS A 40 -13.22 -31.93 -10.67
N PHE A 41 -12.54 -30.92 -11.21
CA PHE A 41 -11.16 -30.57 -10.88
C PHE A 41 -11.04 -29.05 -10.74
N ALA A 42 -9.99 -28.62 -10.07
CA ALA A 42 -9.58 -27.22 -10.06
C ALA A 42 -8.36 -27.04 -10.97
N ILE A 43 -8.39 -26.05 -11.88
CA ILE A 43 -7.22 -25.64 -12.66
C ILE A 43 -6.72 -24.31 -12.13
N LYS A 44 -5.50 -24.29 -11.58
CA LYS A 44 -4.78 -23.07 -11.22
C LYS A 44 -3.93 -22.63 -12.40
N LYS A 45 -4.39 -21.58 -13.08
CA LYS A 45 -3.77 -20.92 -14.23
C LYS A 45 -2.88 -19.77 -13.78
N PHE A 46 -1.59 -19.83 -14.08
CA PHE A 46 -0.68 -18.71 -13.79
C PHE A 46 -0.89 -17.56 -14.77
N VAL A 47 -0.81 -16.32 -14.28
CA VAL A 47 -0.93 -15.11 -15.11
C VAL A 47 0.31 -14.97 -16.02
N GLY A 48 0.15 -14.41 -17.23
CA GLY A 48 1.18 -14.40 -18.28
C GLY A 48 2.52 -13.75 -17.91
N ASN A 49 2.53 -12.80 -16.97
CA ASN A 49 3.74 -12.11 -16.50
C ASN A 49 4.40 -12.78 -15.28
N SER A 50 3.90 -13.92 -14.81
CA SER A 50 4.42 -14.60 -13.62
C SER A 50 5.83 -15.17 -13.86
N ASN A 51 6.69 -15.08 -12.83
CA ASN A 51 8.07 -15.59 -12.88
C ASN A 51 8.09 -17.11 -13.14
N LYS A 52 8.77 -17.54 -14.20
CA LYS A 52 8.88 -18.95 -14.59
C LYS A 52 9.53 -19.83 -13.52
N GLU A 53 10.53 -19.33 -12.80
CA GLU A 53 11.19 -20.09 -11.73
C GLU A 53 10.24 -20.33 -10.55
N ALA A 54 9.44 -19.33 -10.18
CA ALA A 54 8.44 -19.46 -9.14
C ALA A 54 7.35 -20.49 -9.51
N ILE A 55 6.91 -20.49 -10.79
CA ILE A 55 5.95 -21.49 -11.29
C ILE A 55 6.54 -22.91 -11.22
N ILE A 56 7.78 -23.08 -11.67
CA ILE A 56 8.46 -24.38 -11.64
C ILE A 56 8.62 -24.86 -10.20
N ASN A 57 9.01 -23.97 -9.28
CA ASN A 57 9.15 -24.29 -7.88
C ASN A 57 7.80 -24.72 -7.27
N GLU A 58 6.72 -23.99 -7.54
CA GLU A 58 5.39 -24.36 -7.04
C GLU A 58 4.94 -25.73 -7.56
N ILE A 59 5.09 -26.00 -8.87
CA ILE A 59 4.76 -27.30 -9.47
C ILE A 59 5.57 -28.42 -8.80
N HIS A 60 6.86 -28.20 -8.60
CA HIS A 60 7.74 -29.18 -7.99
C HIS A 60 7.35 -29.49 -6.54
N LEU A 61 7.20 -28.45 -5.70
CA LEU A 61 6.86 -28.61 -4.29
C LEU A 61 5.47 -29.23 -4.11
N THR A 62 4.48 -28.79 -4.91
CA THR A 62 3.13 -29.40 -4.92
C THR A 62 3.19 -30.89 -5.24
N GLY A 63 4.04 -31.30 -6.18
CA GLY A 63 4.28 -32.71 -6.51
C GLY A 63 4.88 -33.52 -5.36
N LEU A 64 5.82 -32.93 -4.59
CA LEU A 64 6.51 -33.62 -3.49
C LEU A 64 5.60 -33.94 -2.30
N VAL A 65 4.62 -33.07 -2.04
CA VAL A 65 3.76 -33.14 -0.84
C VAL A 65 2.45 -33.90 -1.07
N ASN A 66 2.15 -34.25 -2.32
CA ASN A 66 0.87 -34.76 -2.82
C ASN A 66 0.27 -36.00 -2.10
N LEU A 67 1.07 -36.79 -1.39
CA LEU A 67 0.65 -38.11 -0.89
C LEU A 67 -0.10 -38.08 0.46
N HIS A 68 -0.20 -36.92 1.11
CA HIS A 68 -0.80 -36.83 2.44
C HIS A 68 -2.30 -36.49 2.38
N PRO A 69 -3.17 -37.14 3.18
CA PRO A 69 -4.62 -36.99 3.09
C PRO A 69 -5.13 -35.56 3.33
N ASN A 70 -4.43 -34.77 4.15
CA ASN A 70 -4.77 -33.37 4.42
C ASN A 70 -4.06 -32.36 3.51
N ILE A 71 -3.46 -32.81 2.40
CA ILE A 71 -2.92 -31.95 1.34
C ILE A 71 -3.85 -32.05 0.12
N ILE A 72 -4.05 -30.93 -0.59
CA ILE A 72 -4.85 -30.93 -1.81
C ILE A 72 -4.22 -31.85 -2.86
N GLN A 73 -5.02 -32.77 -3.40
CA GLN A 73 -4.50 -33.73 -4.37
C GLN A 73 -4.10 -33.02 -5.66
N PHE A 74 -2.86 -33.25 -6.08
CA PHE A 74 -2.29 -32.84 -7.36
C PHE A 74 -2.32 -34.00 -8.34
N TYR A 75 -2.93 -33.76 -9.51
CA TYR A 75 -3.10 -34.76 -10.57
C TYR A 75 -2.06 -34.62 -11.68
N GLY A 76 -1.41 -33.47 -11.79
CA GLY A 76 -0.44 -33.18 -12.82
C GLY A 76 -0.59 -31.79 -13.40
N VAL A 77 0.04 -31.56 -14.55
CA VAL A 77 0.01 -30.26 -15.23
C VAL A 77 -0.76 -30.35 -16.54
N THR A 78 -1.36 -29.23 -16.92
CA THR A 78 -1.93 -29.05 -18.25
C THR A 78 -1.49 -27.69 -18.80
N LYS A 79 -1.78 -27.42 -20.06
CA LYS A 79 -1.49 -26.12 -20.68
C LYS A 79 -2.76 -25.70 -21.39
N LEU A 80 -3.45 -24.65 -20.95
CA LEU A 80 -4.68 -24.20 -21.62
C LEU A 80 -4.38 -23.54 -22.97
N ASN A 81 -5.36 -23.56 -23.89
CA ASN A 81 -5.28 -22.80 -25.13
C ASN A 81 -5.04 -21.32 -24.76
N ASP A 82 -4.09 -20.67 -25.45
CA ASP A 82 -3.60 -19.30 -25.19
C ASP A 82 -2.63 -19.13 -24.00
N GLU A 83 -2.12 -20.19 -23.39
CA GLU A 83 -1.14 -20.09 -22.30
C GLU A 83 0.33 -20.17 -22.74
N ILE A 84 1.16 -19.32 -22.14
CA ILE A 84 2.62 -19.40 -22.22
C ILE A 84 3.17 -20.46 -21.24
N ASN A 85 2.56 -20.59 -20.06
CA ASN A 85 3.03 -21.43 -18.94
C ASN A 85 2.13 -22.66 -18.72
N TYR A 86 2.64 -23.67 -17.99
CA TYR A 86 1.83 -24.80 -17.52
C TYR A 86 0.94 -24.38 -16.35
N SER A 87 -0.26 -24.96 -16.27
CA SER A 87 -1.24 -24.82 -15.20
C SER A 87 -1.30 -26.09 -14.35
N LEU A 88 -1.63 -25.95 -13.05
CA LEU A 88 -1.79 -27.09 -12.13
C LEU A 88 -3.21 -27.67 -12.25
N VAL A 89 -3.31 -29.00 -12.27
CA VAL A 89 -4.58 -29.73 -12.13
C VAL A 89 -4.68 -30.31 -10.72
N LEU A 90 -5.66 -29.83 -9.97
CA LEU A 90 -5.84 -30.10 -8.54
C LEU A 90 -7.22 -30.71 -8.26
N GLU A 91 -7.37 -31.33 -7.11
CA GLU A 91 -8.67 -31.72 -6.55
C GLU A 91 -9.57 -30.50 -6.41
N TYR A 92 -10.83 -30.68 -6.80
CA TYR A 92 -11.87 -29.69 -6.54
C TYR A 92 -12.44 -29.92 -5.14
N ALA A 93 -12.19 -28.97 -4.23
CA ALA A 93 -12.71 -29.00 -2.88
C ALA A 93 -14.11 -28.37 -2.82
N GLU A 94 -15.14 -29.21 -2.65
CA GLU A 94 -16.54 -28.79 -2.81
C GLU A 94 -17.02 -27.83 -1.70
N GLY A 95 -16.40 -27.91 -0.51
CA GLY A 95 -16.74 -27.05 0.64
C GLY A 95 -16.10 -25.66 0.59
N GLY A 96 -15.35 -25.33 -0.47
CA GLY A 96 -14.69 -24.03 -0.61
C GLY A 96 -13.54 -23.84 0.40
N THR A 97 -13.27 -22.59 0.78
CA THR A 97 -12.18 -22.25 1.69
C THR A 97 -12.62 -22.31 3.15
N LEU A 98 -11.69 -22.61 4.06
CA LEU A 98 -11.92 -22.58 5.50
C LEU A 98 -12.37 -21.17 5.94
N ARG A 99 -11.89 -20.09 5.31
CA ARG A 99 -12.38 -18.74 5.60
C ARG A 99 -13.90 -18.65 5.42
N LYS A 100 -14.41 -19.04 4.24
CA LYS A 100 -15.86 -19.02 3.97
C LYS A 100 -16.61 -19.92 4.94
N TYR A 101 -16.08 -21.11 5.23
CA TYR A 101 -16.68 -22.04 6.19
C TYR A 101 -16.80 -21.47 7.61
N LEU A 102 -15.79 -20.71 8.06
CA LEU A 102 -15.80 -20.08 9.39
C LEU A 102 -16.71 -18.85 9.47
N ARG A 103 -16.99 -18.17 8.34
CA ARG A 103 -17.91 -17.02 8.30
C ARG A 103 -19.37 -17.41 8.05
N ASP A 104 -19.64 -18.66 7.67
CA ASP A 104 -20.99 -19.14 7.47
C ASP A 104 -21.69 -19.42 8.82
N ASN A 105 -22.59 -18.53 9.23
CA ASN A 105 -23.32 -18.65 10.49
C ASN A 105 -24.36 -19.79 10.50
N THR A 106 -24.63 -20.43 9.37
CA THR A 106 -25.53 -21.60 9.30
C THR A 106 -24.84 -22.89 9.76
N ILE A 107 -23.50 -22.90 9.78
CA ILE A 107 -22.71 -24.06 10.16
C ILE A 107 -22.56 -24.14 11.68
N ILE A 108 -23.00 -25.25 12.25
CA ILE A 108 -22.82 -25.56 13.67
C ILE A 108 -21.39 -26.11 13.88
N PHE A 109 -20.48 -25.25 14.32
CA PHE A 109 -19.06 -25.58 14.47
C PHE A 109 -18.65 -25.76 15.94
N LYS A 110 -18.96 -26.95 16.47
CA LYS A 110 -18.68 -27.34 17.86
C LYS A 110 -17.21 -27.67 18.09
N TRP A 111 -16.83 -27.78 19.36
CA TRP A 111 -15.48 -28.11 19.80
C TRP A 111 -14.90 -29.37 19.14
N GLU A 112 -15.69 -30.41 18.93
CA GLU A 112 -15.22 -31.64 18.28
C GLU A 112 -14.76 -31.39 16.84
N SER A 113 -15.49 -30.55 16.09
CA SER A 113 -15.12 -30.15 14.73
C SER A 113 -13.92 -29.20 14.72
N GLN A 114 -13.84 -28.28 15.68
CA GLN A 114 -12.70 -27.37 15.86
C GLN A 114 -11.42 -28.18 16.12
N LEU A 115 -11.48 -29.13 17.06
CA LEU A 115 -10.36 -29.99 17.42
C LEU A 115 -9.97 -30.92 16.26
N LYS A 116 -10.95 -31.48 15.54
CA LYS A 116 -10.71 -32.26 14.33
C LYS A 116 -9.93 -31.46 13.29
N PHE A 117 -10.38 -30.24 12.98
CA PHE A 117 -9.68 -29.38 12.01
C PHE A 117 -8.29 -28.99 12.50
N ALA A 118 -8.11 -28.68 13.79
CA ALA A 118 -6.80 -28.41 14.35
C ALA A 118 -5.84 -29.60 14.19
N LYS A 119 -6.31 -30.83 14.45
CA LYS A 119 -5.54 -32.07 14.24
C LYS A 119 -5.17 -32.28 12.79
N GLU A 120 -6.12 -32.15 11.87
CA GLU A 120 -5.89 -32.37 10.44
C GLU A 120 -4.95 -31.33 9.82
N ILE A 121 -5.08 -30.05 10.18
CA ILE A 121 -4.17 -28.98 9.76
C ILE A 121 -2.76 -29.29 10.30
N SER A 122 -2.63 -29.64 11.58
CA SER A 122 -1.34 -29.97 12.19
C SER A 122 -0.69 -31.19 11.56
N SER A 123 -1.48 -32.22 11.20
CA SER A 123 -1.00 -33.38 10.46
C SER A 123 -0.43 -32.99 9.10
N GLY A 124 -1.14 -32.13 8.37
CA GLY A 124 -0.67 -31.59 7.09
C GLY A 124 0.64 -30.80 7.23
N ILE A 125 0.76 -29.94 8.24
CA ILE A 125 2.00 -29.18 8.51
C ILE A 125 3.15 -30.10 8.96
N SER A 126 2.87 -31.14 9.77
CA SER A 126 3.88 -32.11 10.17
C SER A 126 4.46 -32.84 8.96
N TRP A 127 3.61 -33.22 8.01
CA TRP A 127 4.06 -33.81 6.75
C TRP A 127 4.98 -32.87 5.95
N LEU A 128 4.69 -31.56 5.94
CA LEU A 128 5.55 -30.59 5.27
C LEU A 128 6.90 -30.46 5.97
N HIS A 129 6.90 -30.20 7.28
CA HIS A 129 8.12 -29.92 8.05
C HIS A 129 8.99 -31.16 8.20
N VAL A 130 8.41 -32.26 8.70
CA VAL A 130 9.16 -33.44 9.15
C VAL A 130 9.52 -34.36 7.98
N ASP A 131 8.54 -34.71 7.15
CA ASP A 131 8.73 -35.71 6.09
C ASP A 131 9.31 -35.11 4.81
N LYS A 132 9.06 -33.82 4.55
CA LYS A 132 9.46 -33.14 3.30
C LYS A 132 10.48 -32.04 3.46
N GLY A 133 10.72 -31.53 4.67
CA GLY A 133 11.59 -30.37 4.90
C GLY A 133 11.13 -29.14 4.11
N ILE A 134 9.81 -28.93 3.99
CA ILE A 134 9.18 -27.85 3.26
C ILE A 134 8.48 -26.92 4.24
N ILE A 135 8.70 -25.62 4.09
CA ILE A 135 7.97 -24.56 4.79
C ILE A 135 6.84 -24.10 3.88
N HIS A 136 5.60 -24.03 4.39
CA HIS A 136 4.45 -23.57 3.62
C HIS A 136 4.56 -22.08 3.28
N GLY A 137 4.86 -21.24 4.28
CA GLY A 137 5.23 -19.83 4.14
C GLY A 137 4.09 -18.84 3.86
N ASN A 138 2.86 -19.35 3.71
CA ASN A 138 1.65 -18.54 3.51
C ASN A 138 0.40 -19.23 4.06
N LEU A 139 0.48 -19.75 5.28
CA LEU A 139 -0.62 -20.48 5.89
C LEU A 139 -1.70 -19.51 6.40
N HIS A 140 -2.90 -19.58 5.85
CA HIS A 140 -4.08 -18.82 6.28
C HIS A 140 -5.36 -19.53 5.80
N PRO A 141 -6.56 -19.22 6.35
CA PRO A 141 -7.80 -19.93 6.04
C PRO A 141 -8.29 -19.91 4.58
N GLU A 142 -7.73 -19.08 3.70
CA GLU A 142 -8.04 -19.16 2.25
C GLU A 142 -7.23 -20.25 1.53
N ASN A 143 -6.10 -20.64 2.11
CA ASN A 143 -5.21 -21.69 1.61
C ASN A 143 -5.49 -23.05 2.28
N ILE A 144 -6.59 -23.14 3.04
CA ILE A 144 -7.10 -24.37 3.63
C ILE A 144 -8.49 -24.58 3.05
N LEU A 145 -8.70 -25.70 2.37
CA LEU A 145 -9.94 -26.00 1.67
C LEU A 145 -10.73 -27.07 2.41
N ILE A 146 -12.05 -27.07 2.28
CA ILE A 146 -12.95 -28.04 2.89
C ILE A 146 -13.39 -29.05 1.83
N GLN A 147 -13.19 -30.33 2.12
CA GLN A 147 -13.57 -31.45 1.27
C GLN A 147 -14.22 -32.54 2.10
N LYS A 148 -15.54 -32.77 1.91
CA LYS A 148 -16.31 -33.84 2.57
C LYS A 148 -16.00 -33.95 4.07
N ASP A 149 -16.13 -32.82 4.77
CA ASP A 149 -15.88 -32.65 6.21
C ASP A 149 -14.42 -32.83 6.67
N THR A 150 -13.46 -32.85 5.75
CA THR A 150 -12.01 -32.84 6.05
C THR A 150 -11.37 -31.59 5.46
N ILE A 151 -10.18 -31.24 5.94
CA ILE A 151 -9.39 -30.13 5.39
C ILE A 151 -8.35 -30.60 4.36
N LYS A 152 -8.01 -29.70 3.44
CA LYS A 152 -6.94 -29.84 2.45
C LYS A 152 -6.08 -28.57 2.44
N LEU A 153 -4.81 -28.66 2.83
CA LEU A 153 -3.86 -27.57 2.66
C LEU A 153 -3.55 -27.40 1.17
N ALA A 154 -3.53 -26.16 0.70
CA ALA A 154 -3.38 -25.79 -0.70
C ALA A 154 -2.47 -24.56 -0.85
N ASP A 155 -2.12 -24.25 -2.10
CA ASP A 155 -1.31 -23.09 -2.50
C ASP A 155 0.14 -23.07 -1.98
N PHE A 156 0.98 -23.86 -2.65
CA PHE A 156 2.42 -23.93 -2.39
C PHE A 156 3.24 -22.89 -3.17
N GLY A 157 2.60 -21.84 -3.70
CA GLY A 157 3.26 -20.83 -4.54
C GLY A 157 4.32 -19.99 -3.82
N ARG A 158 4.38 -20.12 -2.50
CA ARG A 158 5.30 -19.43 -1.61
C ARG A 158 6.13 -20.35 -0.74
N SER A 159 5.93 -21.64 -0.91
CA SER A 159 6.64 -22.63 -0.14
C SER A 159 8.10 -22.70 -0.58
N CYS A 160 8.96 -23.09 0.34
CA CYS A 160 10.38 -23.25 0.09
C CYS A 160 10.92 -24.45 0.87
N LEU A 161 12.06 -24.96 0.43
CA LEU A 161 12.79 -25.97 1.20
C LEU A 161 13.42 -25.30 2.43
N ASN A 162 13.42 -26.01 3.54
CA ASN A 162 14.07 -25.55 4.76
C ASN A 162 15.57 -25.26 4.48
N GLY A 163 16.06 -24.11 4.94
CA GLY A 163 17.44 -23.64 4.70
C GLY A 163 17.69 -22.99 3.33
N SER A 164 16.69 -22.85 2.46
CA SER A 164 16.83 -22.10 1.20
C SER A 164 16.68 -20.58 1.41
N VAL A 165 17.42 -19.78 0.63
CA VAL A 165 17.30 -18.31 0.65
C VAL A 165 15.97 -17.92 -0.02
N SER A 166 14.94 -17.61 0.77
CA SER A 166 13.65 -17.16 0.25
C SER A 166 13.77 -15.75 -0.32
N ASN A 167 13.19 -15.49 -1.50
CA ASN A 167 13.08 -14.12 -2.04
C ASN A 167 12.29 -13.23 -1.05
N THR A 168 12.98 -12.22 -0.54
CA THR A 168 12.72 -11.42 0.68
C THR A 168 11.65 -10.34 0.55
N GLU A 169 10.70 -10.47 -0.39
CA GLU A 169 9.57 -9.54 -0.41
C GLU A 169 8.56 -9.95 0.67
N VAL A 170 8.47 -9.15 1.74
CA VAL A 170 7.45 -9.27 2.81
C VAL A 170 6.07 -9.21 2.17
N ARG A 171 5.51 -10.37 1.89
CA ARG A 171 4.18 -10.55 1.34
C ARG A 171 3.46 -11.58 2.22
N GLY A 172 2.14 -11.57 2.25
CA GLY A 172 1.34 -12.54 3.01
C GLY A 172 0.09 -11.88 3.59
N VAL A 173 -0.74 -12.63 4.29
CA VAL A 173 -1.91 -12.08 5.00
C VAL A 173 -1.46 -11.66 6.39
N ILE A 174 -1.40 -10.35 6.64
CA ILE A 174 -0.65 -9.72 7.74
C ILE A 174 -0.84 -10.39 9.11
N PRO A 175 -2.07 -10.67 9.59
CA PRO A 175 -2.24 -11.27 10.92
C PRO A 175 -1.58 -12.64 11.11
N TYR A 176 -1.36 -13.37 10.01
CA TYR A 176 -0.79 -14.71 10.02
C TYR A 176 0.72 -14.70 9.78
N MET A 177 1.32 -13.53 9.48
CA MET A 177 2.74 -13.41 9.18
C MET A 177 3.58 -13.40 10.46
N ASP A 178 4.71 -14.08 10.42
CA ASP A 178 5.71 -14.09 11.50
C ASP A 178 6.10 -12.64 11.89
N PRO A 179 6.00 -12.25 13.18
CA PRO A 179 6.32 -10.90 13.65
C PRO A 179 7.74 -10.43 13.30
N LYS A 180 8.68 -11.37 13.14
CA LYS A 180 10.06 -11.08 12.71
C LYS A 180 10.14 -10.39 11.35
N PHE A 181 9.14 -10.57 10.47
CA PHE A 181 9.06 -9.82 9.21
C PHE A 181 8.72 -8.33 9.38
N PHE A 182 8.26 -7.91 10.55
CA PHE A 182 7.93 -6.52 10.85
C PHE A 182 9.05 -5.81 11.63
N GLU A 183 10.13 -6.51 11.97
CA GLU A 183 11.25 -5.92 12.70
C GLU A 183 12.20 -5.15 11.75
N PRO A 184 12.46 -3.85 11.99
CA PRO A 184 13.28 -3.02 11.11
C PRO A 184 14.71 -3.53 10.91
N GLN A 185 15.26 -4.23 11.92
CA GLN A 185 16.64 -4.71 11.95
C GLN A 185 16.82 -6.05 11.23
N ASN A 186 15.73 -6.79 10.95
CA ASN A 186 15.76 -8.15 10.43
C ASN A 186 15.49 -8.23 8.93
N ARG A 187 16.25 -7.44 8.15
CA ARG A 187 16.14 -7.38 6.67
C ARG A 187 16.47 -8.71 5.97
N SER A 188 17.10 -9.65 6.67
CA SER A 188 17.50 -10.96 6.17
C SER A 188 16.77 -12.12 6.84
N TYR A 189 15.72 -11.88 7.62
CA TYR A 189 14.96 -12.97 8.24
C TYR A 189 14.26 -13.79 7.14
N GLY A 190 14.71 -15.03 6.96
CA GLY A 190 14.12 -15.98 6.04
C GLY A 190 12.92 -16.68 6.67
N LEU A 191 12.06 -17.24 5.81
CA LEU A 191 11.01 -18.15 6.28
C LEU A 191 11.63 -19.34 7.03
N THR A 192 11.06 -19.69 8.17
CA THR A 192 11.41 -20.89 8.95
C THR A 192 10.16 -21.72 9.21
N GLU A 193 10.32 -22.96 9.67
CA GLU A 193 9.19 -23.78 10.14
C GLU A 193 8.41 -23.07 11.26
N LYS A 194 9.11 -22.28 12.09
CA LYS A 194 8.49 -21.47 13.15
C LYS A 194 7.57 -20.37 12.61
N SER A 195 7.77 -19.91 11.38
CA SER A 195 6.85 -18.98 10.72
C SER A 195 5.49 -19.64 10.44
N ASP A 196 5.48 -20.91 10.00
CA ASP A 196 4.23 -21.67 9.84
C ASP A 196 3.56 -21.96 11.20
N ILE A 197 4.35 -22.23 12.25
CA ILE A 197 3.82 -22.43 13.61
C ILE A 197 3.11 -21.17 14.12
N TYR A 198 3.66 -19.97 13.84
CA TYR A 198 2.99 -18.71 14.17
C TYR A 198 1.64 -18.61 13.46
N SER A 199 1.61 -18.83 12.14
CA SER A 199 0.37 -18.82 11.37
C SER A 199 -0.65 -19.84 11.89
N LEU A 200 -0.18 -21.03 12.29
CA LEU A 200 -1.00 -22.09 12.86
C LEU A 200 -1.66 -21.67 14.18
N GLY A 201 -0.94 -20.96 15.05
CA GLY A 201 -1.50 -20.38 16.27
C GLY A 201 -2.64 -19.40 15.99
N VAL A 202 -2.49 -18.53 14.98
CA VAL A 202 -3.55 -17.61 14.57
C VAL A 202 -4.79 -18.36 14.05
N ILE A 203 -4.57 -19.42 13.26
CA ILE A 203 -5.65 -20.26 12.74
C ILE A 203 -6.38 -20.99 13.88
N PHE A 204 -5.67 -21.50 14.90
CA PHE A 204 -6.32 -22.13 16.05
C PHE A 204 -7.22 -21.17 16.82
N TRP A 205 -6.79 -19.92 17.03
CA TRP A 205 -7.67 -18.89 17.60
C TRP A 205 -8.88 -18.62 16.70
N GLU A 206 -8.70 -18.61 15.38
CA GLU A 206 -9.78 -18.38 14.43
C GLU A 206 -10.77 -19.55 14.32
N LEU A 207 -10.32 -20.80 14.52
CA LEU A 207 -11.19 -21.98 14.62
C LEU A 207 -12.17 -21.85 15.80
N THR A 208 -11.72 -21.33 16.94
CA THR A 208 -12.56 -21.20 18.13
C THR A 208 -13.40 -19.92 18.12
N SER A 209 -12.86 -18.84 17.56
CA SER A 209 -13.55 -17.54 17.52
C SER A 209 -14.52 -17.38 16.36
N ARG A 210 -14.27 -18.07 15.24
CA ARG A 210 -14.94 -17.83 13.95
C ARG A 210 -14.90 -16.36 13.51
N LYS A 211 -13.94 -15.57 14.02
CA LYS A 211 -13.75 -14.14 13.72
C LYS A 211 -12.49 -13.90 12.91
N SER A 212 -12.45 -12.77 12.20
CA SER A 212 -11.23 -12.34 11.51
C SER A 212 -10.23 -11.85 12.55
N PRO A 213 -8.96 -12.31 12.51
CA PRO A 213 -7.93 -11.78 13.40
C PRO A 213 -7.80 -10.28 13.19
N PHE A 214 -7.78 -9.50 14.27
CA PHE A 214 -7.83 -8.04 14.31
C PHE A 214 -8.94 -7.36 13.48
N ASP A 215 -10.02 -8.06 13.14
CA ASP A 215 -11.02 -7.61 12.15
C ASP A 215 -10.39 -7.28 10.77
N PHE A 216 -9.28 -7.95 10.44
CA PHE A 216 -8.50 -7.68 9.25
C PHE A 216 -9.31 -7.73 7.94
N GLU A 217 -10.30 -8.61 7.81
CA GLU A 217 -11.15 -8.65 6.62
C GLU A 217 -11.85 -7.33 6.32
N THR A 218 -12.38 -6.65 7.33
CA THR A 218 -13.05 -5.33 7.15
C THR A 218 -12.05 -4.19 7.06
N LYS A 219 -10.84 -4.38 7.57
CA LYS A 219 -9.78 -3.38 7.67
C LYS A 219 -8.70 -3.47 6.59
N SER A 220 -8.71 -4.54 5.79
CA SER A 220 -7.65 -4.85 4.81
C SER A 220 -7.56 -3.88 3.63
N ASN A 221 -8.56 -3.02 3.45
CA ASN A 221 -8.53 -1.95 2.45
C ASN A 221 -8.00 -0.62 3.01
N ASP A 222 -7.85 -0.51 4.33
CA ASP A 222 -7.33 0.69 4.99
C ASP A 222 -5.85 0.47 5.37
N LEU A 223 -4.97 1.22 4.72
CA LEU A 223 -3.53 1.16 4.94
C LEU A 223 -3.12 1.54 6.38
N PHE A 224 -3.88 2.41 7.05
CA PHE A 224 -3.62 2.78 8.45
C PHE A 224 -4.00 1.63 9.39
N GLU A 225 -5.17 1.01 9.23
CA GLU A 225 -5.55 -0.15 10.04
C GLU A 225 -4.60 -1.33 9.80
N ILE A 226 -4.21 -1.57 8.54
CA ILE A 226 -3.13 -2.52 8.20
C ILE A 226 -1.86 -2.22 9.01
N PHE A 227 -1.44 -0.96 9.08
CA PHE A 227 -0.24 -0.58 9.83
C PHE A 227 -0.42 -0.75 11.33
N LYS A 228 -1.56 -0.32 11.88
CA LYS A 228 -1.88 -0.48 13.29
C LYS A 228 -1.83 -1.95 13.69
N ILE A 229 -2.38 -2.84 12.86
CA ILE A 229 -2.31 -4.29 13.07
C ILE A 229 -0.86 -4.78 13.05
N LYS A 230 -0.02 -4.32 12.10
CA LYS A 230 1.42 -4.67 12.10
C LYS A 230 2.12 -4.21 13.37
N CYS A 231 1.84 -2.99 13.83
CA CYS A 231 2.40 -2.45 15.08
C CYS A 231 1.90 -3.17 16.32
N ASP A 232 0.62 -3.53 16.37
CA ASP A 232 0.06 -4.29 17.47
C ASP A 232 0.71 -5.69 17.53
N ILE A 233 0.86 -6.37 16.38
CA ILE A 233 1.58 -7.65 16.28
C ILE A 233 3.05 -7.50 16.72
N PHE A 234 3.76 -6.47 16.23
CA PHE A 234 5.15 -6.19 16.60
C PHE A 234 5.31 -5.91 18.10
N ASN A 235 4.30 -5.32 18.74
CA ASN A 235 4.28 -5.06 20.19
C ASN A 235 3.59 -6.19 20.98
N ASN A 236 3.59 -7.42 20.47
CA ASN A 236 3.06 -8.62 21.13
C ASN A 236 1.57 -8.58 21.49
N LYS A 237 0.81 -7.63 20.94
CA LYS A 237 -0.63 -7.58 21.14
C LYS A 237 -1.29 -8.58 20.22
N ARG A 238 -2.15 -9.40 20.80
CA ARG A 238 -2.94 -10.42 20.10
C ARG A 238 -4.39 -10.41 20.58
N GLU A 239 -5.22 -11.17 19.88
CA GLU A 239 -6.63 -11.28 20.17
C GLU A 239 -6.91 -11.88 21.55
N LYS A 240 -8.00 -11.43 22.18
CA LYS A 240 -8.46 -12.00 23.44
C LYS A 240 -9.01 -13.42 23.22
N PRO A 241 -8.78 -14.36 24.15
CA PRO A 241 -9.43 -15.66 24.15
C PRO A 241 -10.95 -15.54 24.15
N ILE A 242 -11.62 -16.51 23.53
CA ILE A 242 -13.09 -16.58 23.52
C ILE A 242 -13.55 -17.38 24.73
N SER A 243 -14.49 -16.81 25.49
CA SER A 243 -15.09 -17.48 26.65
C SER A 243 -15.66 -18.86 26.27
N GLY A 244 -15.44 -19.86 27.12
CA GLY A 244 -15.83 -21.25 26.85
C GLY A 244 -14.85 -22.06 26.01
N THR A 245 -13.77 -21.46 25.50
CA THR A 245 -12.69 -22.21 24.83
C THR A 245 -11.91 -23.03 25.87
N ASN A 246 -11.51 -24.25 25.51
CA ASN A 246 -10.68 -25.11 26.35
C ASN A 246 -9.36 -24.40 26.70
N TYR A 247 -9.05 -24.29 28.00
CA TYR A 247 -7.90 -23.51 28.46
C TYR A 247 -6.54 -24.03 27.93
N LYS A 248 -6.37 -25.36 27.78
CA LYS A 248 -5.14 -25.92 27.21
C LYS A 248 -4.97 -25.54 25.76
N PHE A 249 -6.08 -25.48 25.01
CA PHE A 249 -6.06 -25.04 23.63
C PHE A 249 -5.74 -23.53 23.53
N VAL A 250 -6.27 -22.72 24.45
CA VAL A 250 -5.87 -21.31 24.61
C VAL A 250 -4.38 -21.17 24.87
N THR A 251 -3.85 -21.92 25.83
CA THR A 251 -2.41 -21.92 26.11
C THR A 251 -1.60 -22.35 24.90
N LEU A 252 -2.04 -23.38 24.17
CA LEU A 252 -1.36 -23.89 22.99
C LEU A 252 -1.26 -22.83 21.89
N TYR A 253 -2.37 -22.24 21.44
CA TYR A 253 -2.28 -21.26 20.36
C TYR A 253 -1.52 -20.00 20.78
N ARG A 254 -1.54 -19.65 22.09
CA ARG A 254 -0.72 -18.56 22.64
C ARG A 254 0.77 -18.87 22.65
N LYS A 255 1.17 -20.12 22.86
CA LYS A 255 2.56 -20.57 22.69
C LYS A 255 2.97 -20.55 21.21
N CYS A 256 2.08 -20.95 20.30
CA CYS A 256 2.38 -20.97 18.87
C CYS A 256 2.67 -19.58 18.29
N TRP A 257 1.98 -18.53 18.76
CA TRP A 257 2.10 -17.18 18.21
C TRP A 257 3.03 -16.24 18.99
N GLN A 258 3.97 -16.79 19.78
CA GLN A 258 4.98 -15.98 20.49
C GLN A 258 5.84 -15.18 19.50
N HIS A 259 6.35 -14.04 19.95
CA HIS A 259 7.13 -13.14 19.12
C HIS A 259 8.44 -13.77 18.67
N GLU A 260 9.19 -14.33 19.62
CA GLU A 260 10.45 -15.00 19.35
C GLU A 260 10.21 -16.40 18.75
N PRO A 261 10.76 -16.71 17.56
CA PRO A 261 10.57 -18.01 16.91
C PRO A 261 10.98 -19.22 17.77
N ASP A 262 12.03 -19.07 18.57
CA ASP A 262 12.58 -20.14 19.42
C ASP A 262 11.69 -20.46 20.62
N GLU A 263 10.81 -19.55 21.02
CA GLU A 263 9.82 -19.76 22.09
C GLU A 263 8.58 -20.52 21.60
N ARG A 264 8.39 -20.61 20.29
CA ARG A 264 7.28 -21.35 19.70
C ARG A 264 7.58 -22.85 19.74
N PRO A 265 6.59 -23.72 19.97
CA PRO A 265 6.79 -25.17 19.89
C PRO A 265 7.17 -25.61 18.46
N ASP A 266 7.75 -26.80 18.31
CA ASP A 266 7.78 -27.48 17.01
C ASP A 266 6.45 -28.20 16.72
N ILE A 267 6.27 -28.68 15.49
CA ILE A 267 5.01 -29.30 15.09
C ILE A 267 4.69 -30.61 15.85
N HIS A 268 5.70 -31.37 16.30
CA HIS A 268 5.47 -32.57 17.11
C HIS A 268 4.95 -32.21 18.49
N GLN A 269 5.52 -31.18 19.11
CA GLN A 269 5.04 -30.63 20.38
C GLN A 269 3.60 -30.10 20.25
N VAL A 270 3.28 -29.40 19.15
CA VAL A 270 1.91 -28.95 18.87
C VAL A 270 0.94 -30.12 18.80
N ILE A 271 1.25 -31.17 18.02
CA ILE A 271 0.39 -32.36 17.90
C ILE A 271 0.21 -33.07 19.24
N SER A 272 1.29 -33.19 20.03
CA SER A 272 1.24 -33.78 21.36
C SER A 272 0.29 -33.01 22.28
N GLU A 273 0.38 -31.67 22.30
CA GLU A 273 -0.49 -30.82 23.12
C GLU A 273 -1.95 -30.89 22.66
N ILE A 274 -2.21 -30.93 21.34
CA ILE A 274 -3.57 -31.11 20.79
C ILE A 274 -4.17 -32.44 21.27
N ASN A 275 -3.43 -33.54 21.19
CA ASN A 275 -3.92 -34.84 21.65
C ASN A 275 -4.18 -34.85 23.16
N ASN A 276 -3.38 -34.12 23.95
CA ASN A 276 -3.61 -33.96 25.39
C ASN A 276 -4.85 -33.10 25.74
N THR A 277 -5.40 -32.34 24.78
CA THR A 277 -6.65 -31.57 24.98
C THR A 277 -7.92 -32.42 24.82
N GLU A 278 -7.81 -33.62 24.24
CA GLU A 278 -8.95 -34.53 23.97
C GLU A 278 -9.51 -35.20 25.24
N PHE A 279 -8.70 -35.30 26.30
CA PHE A 279 -9.00 -36.11 27.48
C PHE A 279 -9.64 -35.35 28.66
N ILE A 280 -10.00 -34.06 28.50
CA ILE A 280 -10.50 -33.24 29.61
C ILE A 280 -11.96 -32.84 29.39
N ASN A 281 -12.81 -33.35 30.30
CA ASN A 281 -14.21 -32.97 30.43
C ASN A 281 -14.38 -31.45 30.54
N VAL A 282 -15.56 -30.98 30.12
CA VAL A 282 -16.07 -29.61 29.97
C VAL A 282 -15.94 -28.69 31.22
N SER A 283 -15.31 -29.15 32.32
CA SER A 283 -15.21 -28.44 33.60
C SER A 283 -14.09 -27.38 33.71
N ASN A 284 -13.18 -27.26 32.73
CA ASN A 284 -12.09 -26.27 32.77
C ASN A 284 -12.18 -25.27 31.60
N THR A 285 -13.28 -24.51 31.54
CA THR A 285 -13.44 -23.38 30.62
C THR A 285 -12.66 -22.16 31.12
N PHE A 286 -12.00 -21.42 30.23
CA PHE A 286 -11.24 -20.21 30.56
C PHE A 286 -12.18 -19.12 31.13
N ASN A 287 -12.01 -18.75 32.42
CA ASN A 287 -12.71 -17.62 33.05
C ASN A 287 -11.75 -16.43 33.20
N PHE A 288 -12.25 -15.20 32.95
CA PHE A 288 -11.45 -13.98 32.91
C PHE A 288 -10.82 -13.56 34.26
N GLU A 289 -11.25 -14.12 35.38
CA GLU A 289 -10.90 -13.64 36.74
C GLU A 289 -9.49 -14.04 37.23
N GLU A 290 -8.79 -14.98 36.57
CA GLU A 290 -7.48 -15.47 37.06
C GLU A 290 -6.24 -14.70 36.53
N ILE A 291 -6.39 -13.72 35.62
CA ILE A 291 -5.22 -13.08 34.95
C ILE A 291 -4.75 -11.78 35.62
N GLU A 292 -5.60 -11.03 36.31
CA GLU A 292 -5.19 -9.73 36.90
C GLU A 292 -4.12 -9.83 38.01
N THR A 293 -3.79 -11.03 38.46
CA THR A 293 -2.81 -11.24 39.53
C THR A 293 -1.37 -11.45 39.05
N THR A 294 -1.13 -11.66 37.75
CA THR A 294 0.22 -11.98 37.24
C THR A 294 0.86 -10.93 36.33
N ASP A 295 0.08 -10.03 35.73
CA ASP A 295 0.61 -8.98 34.84
C ASP A 295 0.96 -7.65 35.57
N ASN A 296 0.72 -7.55 36.88
CA ASN A 296 0.83 -6.31 37.67
C ASN A 296 2.22 -6.02 38.31
N LEU A 297 3.33 -6.47 37.73
CA LEU A 297 4.66 -6.29 38.36
C LEU A 297 5.65 -5.34 37.67
N ILE A 298 5.30 -4.59 36.62
CA ILE A 298 6.19 -3.53 36.11
C ILE A 298 5.39 -2.32 35.59
N GLU A 299 4.87 -1.50 36.50
CA GLU A 299 4.64 -0.07 36.22
C GLU A 299 5.14 0.75 37.41
N GLU A 300 6.33 1.35 37.26
CA GLU A 300 6.82 2.43 38.14
C GLU A 300 6.28 3.77 37.65
N ASP A 301 5.26 4.23 38.38
CA ASP A 301 4.93 5.59 38.81
C ASP A 301 5.73 6.77 38.22
N PHE A 302 5.03 7.66 37.52
CA PHE A 302 5.23 9.11 37.65
C PHE A 302 3.86 9.82 37.56
N GLY A 303 3.23 10.01 38.72
CA GLY A 303 2.03 10.83 38.86
C GLY A 303 2.22 12.33 38.55
N LEU A 304 1.10 13.01 38.31
CA LEU A 304 0.73 14.38 38.71
C LEU A 304 -0.68 14.72 38.14
N PRO A 305 -1.40 15.74 38.66
CA PRO A 305 -2.62 15.50 39.42
C PRO A 305 -3.92 15.95 38.73
N SER A 306 -5.00 15.47 39.32
CA SER A 306 -6.41 15.87 39.19
C SER A 306 -6.67 17.37 39.10
N ASN A 307 -7.66 17.76 38.29
CA ASN A 307 -8.65 18.78 38.68
C ASN A 307 -9.94 18.64 37.85
N ASP A 308 -10.99 18.32 38.58
CA ASP A 308 -12.32 18.93 38.58
C ASP A 308 -13.12 19.09 37.28
N THR A 309 -14.10 18.20 37.20
CA THR A 309 -15.41 18.36 36.58
C THR A 309 -16.07 19.71 36.86
N LYS A 310 -16.58 20.35 35.80
CA LYS A 310 -17.84 21.10 35.86
C LYS A 310 -18.69 20.75 34.64
N ASP A 311 -19.85 20.19 34.94
CA ASP A 311 -21.02 20.13 34.07
C ASP A 311 -21.38 21.53 33.53
N PHE A 312 -22.07 21.59 32.39
CA PHE A 312 -23.45 22.08 32.28
C PHE A 312 -23.87 22.15 30.80
N VAL A 313 -24.97 21.45 30.51
CA VAL A 313 -26.10 21.83 29.66
C VAL A 313 -26.05 21.61 28.15
N THR A 314 -26.84 20.59 27.81
CA THR A 314 -27.59 20.34 26.58
C THR A 314 -28.21 21.59 25.92
N GLY A 315 -27.92 21.78 24.64
CA GLY A 315 -28.60 22.77 23.79
C GLY A 315 -28.72 22.27 22.34
N GLN A 316 -29.90 21.73 22.03
CA GLN A 316 -30.62 21.79 20.74
C GLN A 316 -29.82 21.64 19.43
N ASN A 317 -29.85 20.44 18.85
CA ASN A 317 -29.60 20.24 17.42
C ASN A 317 -30.83 20.72 16.63
N ALA A 318 -30.68 21.84 15.93
CA ALA A 318 -31.59 22.25 14.88
C ALA A 318 -31.21 21.53 13.58
N ASP A 319 -32.22 20.86 13.04
CA ASP A 319 -32.26 20.22 11.75
C ASP A 319 -32.00 21.28 10.64
N HIS A 320 -30.90 21.14 9.90
CA HIS A 320 -30.71 21.86 8.63
C HIS A 320 -30.16 20.91 7.58
N THR A 321 -31.07 20.12 7.04
CA THR A 321 -31.01 19.61 5.67
C THR A 321 -30.85 20.80 4.72
N LEU A 322 -29.64 21.05 4.23
CA LEU A 322 -29.39 21.89 3.06
C LEU A 322 -28.60 21.05 2.06
N ALA A 323 -29.33 20.46 1.11
CA ALA A 323 -28.77 19.95 -0.12
C ALA A 323 -28.04 21.10 -0.84
N ALA A 324 -26.71 21.02 -0.94
CA ALA A 324 -25.93 21.89 -1.80
C ALA A 324 -25.89 21.30 -3.22
N PRO A 325 -26.23 22.05 -4.27
CA PRO A 325 -26.13 21.59 -5.64
C PRO A 325 -24.65 21.52 -6.05
N THR A 326 -24.15 20.34 -6.35
CA THR A 326 -22.80 20.13 -6.91
C THR A 326 -22.86 20.41 -8.41
N LEU A 327 -22.55 21.64 -8.83
CA LEU A 327 -22.10 21.86 -10.21
C LEU A 327 -20.64 21.40 -10.28
N ILE A 328 -20.40 20.30 -10.99
CA ILE A 328 -19.07 19.94 -11.46
C ILE A 328 -18.83 20.78 -12.70
N ASN A 329 -17.96 21.80 -12.63
CA ASN A 329 -17.64 22.57 -13.83
C ASN A 329 -16.94 21.66 -14.85
N ILE A 330 -17.45 21.60 -16.08
CA ILE A 330 -16.95 20.68 -17.11
C ILE A 330 -15.91 21.38 -17.97
N LEU A 331 -14.66 20.95 -17.85
CA LEU A 331 -13.55 21.41 -18.69
C LEU A 331 -13.41 20.56 -19.95
N HIS A 332 -13.36 21.19 -21.12
CA HIS A 332 -13.02 20.49 -22.37
C HIS A 332 -12.24 21.36 -23.36
N LEU A 333 -11.61 20.71 -24.35
CA LEU A 333 -10.75 21.33 -25.35
C LEU A 333 -11.41 21.32 -26.72
N GLU A 334 -11.48 22.48 -27.37
CA GLU A 334 -11.95 22.63 -28.75
C GLU A 334 -10.86 23.17 -29.68
N VAL A 335 -10.75 22.56 -30.86
CA VAL A 335 -9.85 23.01 -31.92
C VAL A 335 -10.49 24.18 -32.64
N CYS A 336 -9.92 25.38 -32.52
CA CYS A 336 -10.54 26.57 -33.09
C CYS A 336 -10.03 26.89 -34.51
N HIS A 337 -8.70 26.99 -34.71
CA HIS A 337 -8.03 27.28 -35.99
C HIS A 337 -6.52 26.92 -35.91
N LYS A 338 -5.80 26.85 -37.05
CA LYS A 338 -4.38 26.43 -37.14
C LYS A 338 -3.53 27.00 -35.98
N ASN A 339 -3.00 26.08 -35.15
CA ASN A 339 -2.08 26.33 -34.03
C ASN A 339 -2.69 26.97 -32.77
N ARG A 340 -4.02 26.94 -32.56
CA ARG A 340 -4.67 27.38 -31.30
C ARG A 340 -5.78 26.42 -30.85
N LEU A 341 -5.88 26.22 -29.55
CA LEU A 341 -6.96 25.48 -28.88
C LEU A 341 -7.70 26.40 -27.91
N LYS A 342 -9.01 26.24 -27.82
CA LYS A 342 -9.85 26.82 -26.79
C LYS A 342 -9.97 25.83 -25.63
N ILE A 343 -9.88 26.32 -24.42
CA ILE A 343 -10.27 25.61 -23.22
C ILE A 343 -11.60 26.21 -22.78
N LEU A 344 -12.62 25.35 -22.75
CA LEU A 344 -13.97 25.71 -22.40
C LEU A 344 -14.23 25.28 -20.95
N LEU A 345 -14.84 26.17 -20.18
CA LEU A 345 -15.36 25.92 -18.84
C LEU A 345 -16.87 26.16 -18.92
N ASP A 346 -17.67 25.11 -18.74
CA ASP A 346 -19.13 25.19 -18.87
C ASP A 346 -19.58 25.82 -20.21
N ASP A 347 -18.95 25.36 -21.30
CA ASP A 347 -19.16 25.80 -22.69
C ASP A 347 -18.71 27.23 -23.03
N ASP A 348 -18.21 27.99 -22.05
CA ASP A 348 -17.63 29.33 -22.26
C ASP A 348 -16.10 29.28 -22.46
N VAL A 349 -15.58 30.13 -23.35
CA VAL A 349 -14.14 30.24 -23.62
C VAL A 349 -13.42 30.85 -22.42
N SER A 350 -12.81 29.98 -21.62
CA SER A 350 -12.01 30.34 -20.46
C SER A 350 -10.60 30.80 -20.86
N GLN A 351 -9.91 30.04 -21.72
CA GLN A 351 -8.58 30.43 -22.22
C GLN A 351 -8.29 29.91 -23.63
N ILE A 352 -7.36 30.57 -24.32
CA ILE A 352 -6.84 30.14 -25.62
C ILE A 352 -5.35 29.81 -25.47
N VAL A 353 -4.97 28.58 -25.82
CA VAL A 353 -3.59 28.11 -25.74
C VAL A 353 -3.02 27.80 -27.12
N TYR A 354 -1.71 27.97 -27.30
CA TYR A 354 -1.05 27.61 -28.55
C TYR A 354 -0.95 26.10 -28.71
N TYR A 355 -1.13 25.63 -29.93
CA TYR A 355 -0.85 24.25 -30.33
C TYR A 355 0.40 24.21 -31.20
N TYR A 356 1.42 23.49 -30.73
CA TYR A 356 2.66 23.28 -31.44
C TYR A 356 2.58 21.98 -32.25
N ASP A 357 2.91 22.07 -33.53
CA ASP A 357 3.03 20.90 -34.41
C ASP A 357 4.15 19.98 -33.91
N PRO A 358 3.86 18.72 -33.53
CA PRO A 358 4.87 17.80 -33.01
C PRO A 358 6.09 17.60 -33.93
N GLN A 359 5.93 17.77 -35.25
CA GLN A 359 7.03 17.61 -36.22
C GLN A 359 8.12 18.69 -36.07
N GLY A 360 7.81 19.82 -35.45
CA GLY A 360 8.79 20.87 -35.19
C GLY A 360 9.70 20.59 -33.99
N PHE A 361 9.43 19.55 -33.19
CA PHE A 361 10.24 19.20 -32.02
C PHE A 361 11.25 18.09 -32.34
N LYS A 362 12.50 18.32 -31.94
CA LYS A 362 13.56 17.33 -31.87
C LYS A 362 13.85 16.99 -30.42
N ILE A 363 13.67 15.72 -30.02
CA ILE A 363 14.02 15.27 -28.67
C ILE A 363 15.55 15.27 -28.54
N LEU A 364 16.05 15.95 -27.52
CA LEU A 364 17.48 16.00 -27.19
C LEU A 364 17.82 14.89 -26.20
N ASP A 365 17.08 14.85 -25.08
CA ASP A 365 17.27 13.88 -24.01
C ASP A 365 15.99 13.73 -23.18
N LYS A 366 15.95 12.64 -22.39
CA LYS A 366 14.89 12.36 -21.44
C LYS A 366 15.34 12.83 -20.05
N ILE A 367 14.66 13.83 -19.51
CA ILE A 367 15.00 14.46 -18.22
C ILE A 367 14.52 13.59 -17.06
N SER A 368 13.30 13.03 -17.15
CA SER A 368 12.70 12.25 -16.07
C SER A 368 11.72 11.20 -16.58
N SER A 369 11.55 10.14 -15.78
CA SER A 369 10.54 9.10 -15.97
C SER A 369 9.79 8.81 -14.68
N GLY A 370 8.51 9.19 -14.63
CA GLY A 370 7.56 8.77 -13.61
C GLY A 370 6.62 7.68 -14.14
N ALA A 371 5.81 7.11 -13.23
CA ALA A 371 4.83 6.07 -13.58
C ALA A 371 3.76 6.54 -14.59
N SER A 372 3.42 7.83 -14.55
CA SER A 372 2.33 8.43 -15.36
C SER A 372 2.79 9.57 -16.28
N VAL A 373 4.05 10.00 -16.18
CA VAL A 373 4.59 11.16 -16.92
C VAL A 373 6.04 10.91 -17.35
N LEU A 374 6.38 11.31 -18.56
CA LEU A 374 7.74 11.40 -19.08
C LEU A 374 8.06 12.85 -19.41
N VAL A 375 9.26 13.31 -19.06
CA VAL A 375 9.69 14.69 -19.31
C VAL A 375 10.87 14.69 -20.27
N TYR A 376 10.76 15.42 -21.37
CA TYR A 376 11.78 15.50 -22.43
C TYR A 376 12.32 16.90 -22.56
N ASN A 377 13.64 17.01 -22.70
CA ASN A 377 14.30 18.19 -23.24
C ASN A 377 14.18 18.15 -24.76
N VAL A 378 13.68 19.21 -25.36
CA VAL A 378 13.46 19.28 -26.81
C VAL A 378 13.96 20.58 -27.40
N CYS A 379 14.32 20.53 -28.68
CA CYS A 379 14.58 21.72 -29.48
C CYS A 379 13.42 21.93 -30.45
N TRP A 380 12.86 23.13 -30.48
CA TRP A 380 11.89 23.54 -31.48
C TRP A 380 12.60 24.15 -32.68
N LYS A 381 12.42 23.57 -33.87
CA LYS A 381 12.96 24.05 -35.15
C LYS A 381 14.45 24.42 -35.11
N ASP A 382 15.23 23.69 -34.32
CA ASP A 382 16.66 23.92 -34.09
C ASP A 382 17.05 25.30 -33.52
N THR A 383 16.10 26.08 -32.97
CA THR A 383 16.36 27.45 -32.47
C THR A 383 16.21 27.62 -30.97
N SER A 384 15.29 26.90 -30.32
CA SER A 384 14.90 27.19 -28.93
C SER A 384 14.67 25.91 -28.14
N LYS A 385 15.15 25.89 -26.90
CA LYS A 385 14.97 24.75 -25.98
C LYS A 385 13.65 24.87 -25.23
N PHE A 386 12.94 23.77 -25.14
CA PHE A 386 11.70 23.62 -24.38
C PHE A 386 11.71 22.30 -23.61
N VAL A 387 10.75 22.16 -22.71
CA VAL A 387 10.42 20.91 -22.04
C VAL A 387 9.07 20.41 -22.54
N ILE A 388 8.98 19.13 -22.87
CA ILE A 388 7.69 18.47 -23.09
C ILE A 388 7.38 17.56 -21.90
N LYS A 389 6.31 17.87 -21.17
CA LYS A 389 5.70 16.99 -20.18
C LYS A 389 4.67 16.10 -20.88
N LYS A 390 5.04 14.84 -21.13
CA LYS A 390 4.25 13.82 -21.83
C LYS A 390 3.54 12.91 -20.82
N PHE A 391 2.21 12.87 -20.84
CA PHE A 391 1.44 11.93 -20.03
C PHE A 391 1.43 10.53 -20.67
N ILE A 392 1.53 9.47 -19.87
CA ILE A 392 1.59 8.07 -20.34
C ILE A 392 0.61 7.16 -19.60
N GLY A 393 0.23 6.04 -20.22
CA GLY A 393 -0.73 5.08 -19.65
C GLY A 393 -2.18 5.56 -19.72
N ASN A 394 -3.04 5.07 -18.83
CA ASN A 394 -4.46 5.43 -18.72
C ASN A 394 -4.67 6.76 -17.96
N SER A 395 -3.86 7.78 -18.22
CA SER A 395 -4.02 9.09 -17.55
C SER A 395 -5.40 9.67 -17.85
N ASN A 396 -6.11 10.10 -16.80
CA ASN A 396 -7.44 10.71 -16.92
C ASN A 396 -7.37 11.99 -17.78
N LYS A 397 -8.16 12.04 -18.85
CA LYS A 397 -8.24 13.18 -19.76
C LYS A 397 -8.66 14.47 -19.03
N GLU A 398 -9.59 14.38 -18.08
CA GLU A 398 -10.06 15.54 -17.31
C GLU A 398 -8.94 16.11 -16.44
N ALA A 399 -8.15 15.26 -15.79
CA ALA A 399 -7.00 15.69 -14.99
C ALA A 399 -5.94 16.40 -15.84
N ILE A 400 -5.70 15.92 -17.06
CA ILE A 400 -4.76 16.56 -18.01
C ILE A 400 -5.29 17.94 -18.44
N ILE A 401 -6.57 18.04 -18.77
CA ILE A 401 -7.17 19.31 -19.17
C ILE A 401 -7.17 20.30 -18.00
N ASN A 402 -7.45 19.83 -16.79
CA ASN A 402 -7.35 20.63 -15.57
C ASN A 402 -5.92 21.17 -15.35
N GLU A 403 -4.89 20.33 -15.48
CA GLU A 403 -3.50 20.78 -15.36
C GLU A 403 -3.15 21.84 -16.43
N ILE A 404 -3.54 21.62 -17.68
CA ILE A 404 -3.33 22.61 -18.77
C ILE A 404 -4.05 23.92 -18.45
N HIS A 405 -5.27 23.84 -17.93
CA HIS A 405 -6.07 25.01 -17.57
C HIS A 405 -5.39 25.82 -16.46
N LEU A 406 -5.09 25.19 -15.32
CA LEU A 406 -4.49 25.85 -14.16
C LEU A 406 -3.10 26.40 -14.47
N THR A 407 -2.27 25.66 -15.21
CA THR A 407 -0.95 26.15 -15.66
C THR A 407 -1.08 27.39 -16.54
N GLY A 408 -2.10 27.45 -17.40
CA GLY A 408 -2.40 28.62 -18.23
C GLY A 408 -2.78 29.85 -17.40
N MET A 409 -3.60 29.68 -16.35
CA MET A 409 -4.07 30.78 -15.50
C MET A 409 -2.95 31.50 -14.73
N VAL A 410 -1.88 30.77 -14.39
CA VAL A 410 -0.79 31.24 -13.51
C VAL A 410 0.45 31.72 -14.27
N ASN A 411 0.47 31.52 -15.59
CA ASN A 411 1.60 31.65 -16.51
C ASN A 411 2.33 33.02 -16.54
N LEU A 412 1.74 34.07 -15.95
CA LEU A 412 2.29 35.43 -15.98
C LEU A 412 3.26 35.73 -14.83
N HIS A 413 3.32 34.89 -13.79
CA HIS A 413 4.15 35.17 -12.63
C HIS A 413 5.64 34.82 -12.93
N PRO A 414 6.60 35.71 -12.63
CA PRO A 414 8.01 35.51 -13.00
C PRO A 414 8.66 34.27 -12.37
N ASN A 415 8.22 33.89 -11.17
CA ASN A 415 8.70 32.71 -10.45
C ASN A 415 7.85 31.44 -10.65
N ILE A 416 7.00 31.40 -11.68
CA ILE A 416 6.30 30.19 -12.12
C ILE A 416 6.88 29.78 -13.48
N ILE A 417 6.97 28.47 -13.73
CA ILE A 417 7.48 27.93 -15.00
C ILE A 417 6.64 28.44 -16.16
N GLN A 418 7.28 28.99 -17.19
CA GLN A 418 6.53 29.49 -18.35
C GLN A 418 5.90 28.32 -19.12
N PHE A 419 4.60 28.41 -19.34
CA PHE A 419 3.81 27.57 -20.22
C PHE A 419 3.62 28.23 -21.58
N TYR A 420 4.09 27.56 -22.63
CA TYR A 420 4.04 28.08 -24.00
C TYR A 420 2.82 27.58 -24.77
N GLY A 421 2.25 26.44 -24.38
CA GLY A 421 1.13 25.82 -25.05
C GLY A 421 1.18 24.30 -24.95
N VAL A 422 0.49 23.62 -25.84
CA VAL A 422 0.40 22.16 -25.87
C VAL A 422 0.85 21.59 -27.20
N THR A 423 1.16 20.30 -27.21
CA THR A 423 1.38 19.52 -28.43
C THR A 423 0.78 18.13 -28.29
N LYS A 424 0.62 17.42 -29.40
CA LYS A 424 0.17 16.03 -29.41
C LYS A 424 1.21 15.19 -30.13
N LEU A 425 2.05 14.49 -29.36
CA LEU A 425 3.10 13.64 -29.90
C LEU A 425 2.50 12.41 -30.61
N ASN A 426 3.17 11.94 -31.67
CA ASN A 426 2.76 10.73 -32.39
C ASN A 426 2.69 9.55 -31.39
N ASP A 427 1.67 8.68 -31.56
CA ASP A 427 1.33 7.54 -30.69
C ASP A 427 0.46 7.82 -29.45
N GLN A 428 -0.24 8.97 -29.37
CA GLN A 428 -1.03 9.31 -28.17
C GLN A 428 -2.49 9.75 -28.41
N ILE A 429 -3.33 9.44 -27.42
CA ILE A 429 -4.71 9.91 -27.29
C ILE A 429 -4.75 11.36 -26.75
N ASN A 430 -3.84 11.73 -25.84
CA ASN A 430 -3.87 12.95 -25.03
C ASN A 430 -2.85 14.04 -25.44
N TYR A 431 -3.06 15.27 -24.96
CA TYR A 431 -2.14 16.42 -25.12
C TYR A 431 -0.98 16.37 -24.13
N SER A 432 0.15 16.98 -24.50
CA SER A 432 1.35 17.20 -23.67
C SER A 432 1.59 18.69 -23.47
N LEU A 433 2.14 19.11 -22.32
CA LEU A 433 2.49 20.51 -22.06
C LEU A 433 3.85 20.86 -22.68
N VAL A 434 3.95 22.05 -23.26
CA VAL A 434 5.19 22.68 -23.73
C VAL A 434 5.58 23.78 -22.74
N LEU A 435 6.71 23.60 -22.06
CA LEU A 435 7.16 24.38 -20.91
C LEU A 435 8.55 24.98 -21.13
N GLU A 436 8.88 26.01 -20.36
CA GLU A 436 10.24 26.55 -20.24
C GLU A 436 11.23 25.47 -19.80
N TYR A 437 12.42 25.52 -20.41
CA TYR A 437 13.54 24.68 -20.00
C TYR A 437 14.32 25.37 -18.89
N ALA A 438 14.23 24.81 -17.68
CA ALA A 438 14.95 25.27 -16.50
C ALA A 438 16.34 24.61 -16.40
N GLU A 439 17.40 25.36 -16.69
CA GLU A 439 18.75 24.81 -16.88
C GLU A 439 19.42 24.27 -15.61
N GLY A 440 19.05 24.80 -14.45
CA GLY A 440 19.60 24.40 -13.15
C GLY A 440 18.96 23.13 -12.56
N GLY A 441 17.97 22.54 -13.25
CA GLY A 441 17.26 21.36 -12.76
C GLY A 441 16.38 21.66 -11.55
N THR A 442 16.11 20.66 -10.71
CA THR A 442 15.27 20.83 -9.52
C THR A 442 16.03 21.45 -8.35
N LEU A 443 15.32 22.20 -7.50
CA LEU A 443 15.84 22.71 -6.24
C LEU A 443 16.35 21.57 -5.35
N GLY A 444 15.68 20.42 -5.35
CA GLY A 444 16.10 19.25 -4.57
C GLY A 444 17.49 18.76 -4.96
N LYS A 445 17.81 18.73 -6.27
CA LYS A 445 19.16 18.41 -6.76
C LYS A 445 20.15 19.54 -6.46
N TYR A 446 19.72 20.79 -6.63
CA TYR A 446 20.54 21.98 -6.39
C TYR A 446 21.04 22.05 -4.93
N LEU A 447 20.16 21.77 -3.96
CA LEU A 447 20.52 21.82 -2.52
C LEU A 447 21.48 20.70 -2.09
N LYS A 448 21.55 19.61 -2.86
CA LYS A 448 22.45 18.48 -2.59
C LYS A 448 23.82 18.63 -3.23
N ASP A 449 23.98 19.61 -4.11
CA ASP A 449 25.24 19.82 -4.80
C ASP A 449 26.25 20.52 -3.87
N ASN A 450 27.16 19.72 -3.31
CA ASN A 450 28.22 20.18 -2.40
C ASN A 450 29.21 21.15 -3.06
N THR A 451 29.17 21.33 -4.39
CA THR A 451 30.00 22.32 -5.09
C THR A 451 29.40 23.73 -5.03
N ILE A 452 28.11 23.86 -4.68
CA ILE A 452 27.40 25.13 -4.60
C ILE A 452 27.49 25.68 -3.18
N THR A 453 27.99 26.92 -3.05
CA THR A 453 27.97 27.62 -1.76
C THR A 453 26.62 28.30 -1.57
N PHE A 454 25.67 27.62 -0.92
CA PHE A 454 24.33 28.16 -0.68
C PHE A 454 24.27 29.03 0.58
N LYS A 455 24.58 30.32 0.42
CA LYS A 455 24.61 31.31 1.51
C LYS A 455 23.23 31.85 1.86
N TRP A 456 23.14 32.48 3.03
CA TRP A 456 21.92 33.09 3.56
C TRP A 456 21.23 34.04 2.59
N GLU A 457 21.96 34.84 1.80
CA GLU A 457 21.36 35.75 0.83
C GLU A 457 20.56 35.00 -0.25
N SER A 458 21.10 33.89 -0.75
CA SER A 458 20.44 33.02 -1.73
C SER A 458 19.26 32.27 -1.11
N GLN A 459 19.43 31.77 0.13
CA GLN A 459 18.35 31.12 0.90
C GLN A 459 17.15 32.05 1.07
N LEU A 460 17.40 33.28 1.51
CA LEU A 460 16.37 34.30 1.71
C LEU A 460 15.73 34.73 0.39
N LYS A 461 16.53 34.86 -0.68
CA LYS A 461 16.02 35.16 -2.03
C LYS A 461 15.04 34.07 -2.50
N PHE A 462 15.44 32.80 -2.45
CA PHE A 462 14.59 31.69 -2.88
C PHE A 462 13.33 31.60 -2.01
N ALA A 463 13.44 31.78 -0.70
CA ALA A 463 12.29 31.82 0.20
C ALA A 463 11.27 32.90 -0.19
N LYS A 464 11.75 34.11 -0.55
CA LYS A 464 10.88 35.20 -1.02
C LYS A 464 10.22 34.89 -2.36
N GLU A 465 10.97 34.34 -3.31
CA GLU A 465 10.46 34.01 -4.64
C GLU A 465 9.40 32.88 -4.58
N ILE A 466 9.66 31.83 -3.79
CA ILE A 466 8.68 30.74 -3.57
C ILE A 466 7.42 31.30 -2.90
N SER A 467 7.59 32.13 -1.87
CA SER A 467 6.44 32.75 -1.17
C SER A 467 5.64 33.68 -2.09
N SER A 468 6.31 34.41 -2.98
CA SER A 468 5.66 35.27 -3.98
C SER A 468 4.82 34.43 -4.96
N ALA A 469 5.36 33.32 -5.46
CA ALA A 469 4.62 32.43 -6.35
C ALA A 469 3.40 31.82 -5.65
N ILE A 470 3.54 31.34 -4.42
CA ILE A 470 2.42 30.78 -3.64
C ILE A 470 1.36 31.84 -3.33
N SER A 471 1.79 33.06 -2.95
CA SER A 471 0.87 34.18 -2.73
C SER A 471 0.06 34.49 -3.99
N TRP A 472 0.68 34.48 -5.17
CA TRP A 472 -0.02 34.67 -6.44
C TRP A 472 -1.05 33.57 -6.72
N LEU A 473 -0.70 32.30 -6.44
CA LEU A 473 -1.66 31.19 -6.58
C LEU A 473 -2.87 31.39 -5.65
N HIS A 474 -2.60 31.68 -4.38
CA HIS A 474 -3.63 31.77 -3.34
C HIS A 474 -4.49 33.02 -3.52
N VAL A 475 -3.88 34.20 -3.57
CA VAL A 475 -4.59 35.49 -3.50
C VAL A 475 -5.18 35.87 -4.85
N ASP A 476 -4.40 35.80 -5.93
CA ASP A 476 -4.81 36.34 -7.23
C ASP A 476 -5.52 35.32 -8.12
N LYS A 477 -5.26 34.02 -7.90
CA LYS A 477 -5.77 32.94 -8.77
C LYS A 477 -6.72 31.99 -8.10
N GLU A 478 -6.86 32.05 -6.78
CA GLU A 478 -7.68 31.12 -6.01
C GLU A 478 -7.34 29.65 -6.29
N ILE A 479 -6.06 29.37 -6.52
CA ILE A 479 -5.51 28.04 -6.78
C ILE A 479 -4.75 27.57 -5.56
N ILE A 480 -4.92 26.30 -5.21
CA ILE A 480 -4.08 25.60 -4.25
C ILE A 480 -3.19 24.64 -5.03
N HIS A 481 -1.88 24.66 -4.77
CA HIS A 481 -0.93 23.84 -5.50
C HIS A 481 -1.02 22.35 -5.13
N GLY A 482 -1.07 22.04 -3.83
CA GLY A 482 -1.32 20.70 -3.28
C GLY A 482 -0.19 19.69 -3.37
N ASP A 483 0.99 20.09 -3.85
CA ASP A 483 2.15 19.20 -4.04
C ASP A 483 3.49 19.96 -4.01
N LEU A 484 3.61 20.93 -3.08
CA LEU A 484 4.82 21.74 -2.95
C LEU A 484 5.95 20.94 -2.30
N HIS A 485 7.01 20.70 -3.06
CA HIS A 485 8.24 20.03 -2.60
C HIS A 485 9.41 20.44 -3.51
N PRO A 486 10.69 20.23 -3.13
CA PRO A 486 11.82 20.83 -3.83
C PRO A 486 12.00 20.28 -5.26
N ASN A 487 11.50 19.08 -5.57
CA ASN A 487 11.48 18.56 -6.94
C ASN A 487 10.45 19.22 -7.89
N ASN A 488 9.48 19.98 -7.36
CA ASN A 488 8.52 20.77 -8.14
C ASN A 488 8.94 22.26 -8.25
N ILE A 489 10.11 22.61 -7.73
CA ILE A 489 10.70 23.94 -7.87
C ILE A 489 11.96 23.79 -8.71
N LEU A 490 12.06 24.52 -9.81
CA LEU A 490 13.17 24.45 -10.75
C LEU A 490 14.06 25.68 -10.61
N ILE A 491 15.34 25.52 -10.94
CA ILE A 491 16.33 26.60 -10.94
C ILE A 491 16.55 27.08 -12.37
N GLN A 492 16.34 28.37 -12.59
CA GLN A 492 16.63 29.05 -13.84
C GLN A 492 17.55 30.23 -13.56
N LYS A 493 18.81 30.12 -14.01
CA LYS A 493 19.88 31.05 -13.62
C LYS A 493 19.95 31.16 -12.09
N ASP A 494 19.79 32.37 -11.56
CA ASP A 494 19.80 32.66 -10.12
C ASP A 494 18.39 32.79 -9.51
N THR A 495 17.35 32.27 -10.17
CA THR A 495 15.93 32.41 -9.75
C THR A 495 15.23 31.06 -9.71
N ILE A 496 14.13 30.98 -8.97
CA ILE A 496 13.27 29.79 -8.94
C ILE A 496 12.10 29.89 -9.93
N LYS A 497 11.64 28.72 -10.37
CA LYS A 497 10.44 28.50 -11.19
C LYS A 497 9.60 27.39 -10.56
N LEU A 498 8.48 27.74 -9.94
CA LEU A 498 7.50 26.79 -9.44
C LEU A 498 6.82 26.08 -10.61
N ALA A 499 6.75 24.75 -10.56
CA ALA A 499 6.28 23.89 -11.64
C ALA A 499 5.38 22.77 -11.11
N ASP A 500 4.79 22.03 -12.04
CA ASP A 500 3.90 20.87 -11.82
C ASP A 500 2.57 21.18 -11.11
N PHE A 501 1.56 21.50 -11.92
CA PHE A 501 0.19 21.78 -11.46
C PHE A 501 -0.72 20.56 -11.57
N GLY A 502 -0.17 19.34 -11.72
CA GLY A 502 -0.96 18.13 -11.95
C GLY A 502 -1.86 17.72 -10.78
N ARG A 503 -1.62 18.28 -9.60
CA ARG A 503 -2.39 18.04 -8.36
C ARG A 503 -3.05 19.31 -7.82
N SER A 504 -2.92 20.41 -8.56
CA SER A 504 -3.50 21.69 -8.16
C SER A 504 -5.00 21.71 -8.39
N CYS A 505 -5.69 22.51 -7.59
CA CYS A 505 -7.14 22.66 -7.67
C CYS A 505 -7.56 24.10 -7.36
N LEU A 506 -8.77 24.47 -7.78
CA LEU A 506 -9.38 25.72 -7.37
C LEU A 506 -9.86 25.62 -5.91
N LYS A 507 -9.79 26.72 -5.17
CA LYS A 507 -10.32 26.81 -3.80
C LYS A 507 -11.78 26.36 -3.77
N GLY A 508 -12.13 25.53 -2.78
CA GLY A 508 -13.49 25.03 -2.58
C GLY A 508 -13.89 23.87 -3.49
N SER A 509 -13.04 23.42 -4.41
CA SER A 509 -13.28 22.20 -5.19
C SER A 509 -13.05 20.93 -4.35
N VAL A 510 -13.88 19.90 -4.57
CA VAL A 510 -13.70 18.58 -3.95
C VAL A 510 -12.62 17.85 -4.76
N SER A 511 -11.41 17.77 -4.23
CA SER A 511 -10.31 17.01 -4.83
C SER A 511 -10.48 15.52 -4.56
N ASP A 512 -10.13 14.69 -5.55
CA ASP A 512 -10.08 13.23 -5.41
C ASP A 512 -9.06 12.84 -4.32
N THR A 513 -9.52 12.19 -3.25
CA THR A 513 -8.88 12.11 -1.93
C THR A 513 -7.94 10.92 -1.74
N GLU A 514 -7.38 10.37 -2.82
CA GLU A 514 -6.26 9.46 -2.66
C GLU A 514 -5.06 10.20 -2.08
N VAL A 515 -4.55 9.70 -0.93
CA VAL A 515 -3.34 10.22 -0.26
C VAL A 515 -2.14 10.08 -1.20
N ARG A 516 -1.90 11.12 -1.99
CA ARG A 516 -0.76 11.26 -2.92
C ARG A 516 0.10 12.44 -2.43
N GLY A 517 1.40 12.44 -2.71
CA GLY A 517 2.32 13.53 -2.36
C GLY A 517 3.59 13.06 -1.65
N VAL A 518 4.55 13.97 -1.45
CA VAL A 518 5.82 13.68 -0.76
C VAL A 518 5.63 13.87 0.74
N ILE A 519 5.60 12.75 1.47
CA ILE A 519 5.09 12.65 2.86
C ILE A 519 5.55 13.76 3.82
N PRO A 520 6.85 14.10 3.91
CA PRO A 520 7.28 15.17 4.81
C PRO A 520 6.63 16.53 4.57
N TYR A 521 6.24 16.82 3.32
CA TYR A 521 5.64 18.09 2.92
C TYR A 521 4.12 18.08 3.06
N MET A 522 3.48 16.92 3.29
CA MET A 522 2.02 16.81 3.40
C MET A 522 1.50 17.32 4.74
N ASP A 523 0.45 18.15 4.70
CA ASP A 523 -0.27 18.65 5.87
C ASP A 523 -0.61 17.49 6.83
N PRO A 524 -0.35 17.58 8.15
CA PRO A 524 -0.55 16.47 9.06
C PRO A 524 -2.00 16.00 9.11
N LYS A 525 -2.96 16.89 8.79
CA LYS A 525 -4.38 16.54 8.73
C LYS A 525 -4.71 15.54 7.63
N PHE A 526 -3.87 15.36 6.61
CA PHE A 526 -3.99 14.24 5.66
C PHE A 526 -3.89 12.87 6.34
N PHE A 527 -3.31 12.81 7.54
CA PHE A 527 -3.12 11.58 8.30
C PHE A 527 -4.16 11.39 9.42
N GLU A 528 -5.17 12.26 9.51
CA GLU A 528 -6.24 12.18 10.51
C GLU A 528 -7.30 11.13 10.14
N THR A 529 -7.51 10.15 11.01
CA THR A 529 -8.25 8.90 10.75
C THR A 529 -9.77 9.02 10.68
N GLN A 530 -10.36 10.21 10.87
CA GLN A 530 -11.82 10.41 10.85
C GLN A 530 -12.36 11.14 9.62
N ASN A 531 -11.50 11.59 8.70
CA ASN A 531 -11.93 12.32 7.51
C ASN A 531 -11.69 11.49 6.24
N HIS A 532 -12.73 10.77 5.81
CA HIS A 532 -12.73 10.05 4.52
C HIS A 532 -12.67 11.00 3.30
N SER A 533 -12.67 12.32 3.53
CA SER A 533 -12.46 13.34 2.51
C SER A 533 -11.66 14.53 3.08
N TYR A 534 -10.33 14.43 3.13
CA TYR A 534 -9.52 15.63 3.40
C TYR A 534 -9.66 16.60 2.22
N VAL A 535 -10.17 17.80 2.50
CA VAL A 535 -10.27 18.88 1.52
C VAL A 535 -8.98 19.69 1.56
N LEU A 536 -8.33 19.79 0.41
CA LEU A 536 -7.09 20.53 0.24
C LEU A 536 -7.36 22.03 0.47
N THR A 537 -6.51 22.71 1.25
CA THR A 537 -6.67 24.14 1.56
C THR A 537 -5.38 24.89 1.34
N GLU A 538 -5.44 26.23 1.31
CA GLU A 538 -4.22 27.07 1.31
C GLU A 538 -3.28 26.71 2.47
N LYS A 539 -3.84 26.28 3.60
CA LYS A 539 -3.07 25.89 4.78
C LYS A 539 -2.19 24.67 4.52
N SER A 540 -2.60 23.79 3.62
CA SER A 540 -1.81 22.63 3.18
C SER A 540 -0.53 23.08 2.46
N ASP A 541 -0.65 24.06 1.57
CA ASP A 541 0.49 24.66 0.87
C ASP A 541 1.39 25.44 1.82
N ILE A 542 0.81 26.20 2.77
CA ILE A 542 1.58 26.95 3.77
C ILE A 542 2.41 26.01 4.66
N TYR A 543 1.86 24.85 5.03
CA TYR A 543 2.61 23.86 5.76
C TYR A 543 3.78 23.31 4.91
N SER A 544 3.53 22.99 3.65
CA SER A 544 4.57 22.52 2.70
C SER A 544 5.68 23.56 2.53
N LEU A 545 5.31 24.85 2.44
CA LEU A 545 6.22 25.98 2.41
C LEU A 545 7.10 26.01 3.67
N GLY A 546 6.54 25.77 4.86
CA GLY A 546 7.33 25.70 6.10
C GLY A 546 8.45 24.66 6.02
N VAL A 547 8.16 23.48 5.46
CA VAL A 547 9.16 22.41 5.26
C VAL A 547 10.23 22.84 4.24
N LEU A 548 9.82 23.48 3.13
CA LEU A 548 10.76 24.04 2.14
C LEU A 548 11.68 25.11 2.75
N LEU A 549 11.17 25.99 3.62
CA LEU A 549 11.98 27.01 4.29
C LEU A 549 13.03 26.37 5.20
N TRP A 550 12.68 25.30 5.93
CA TRP A 550 13.64 24.54 6.71
C TRP A 550 14.72 23.94 5.80
N GLU A 551 14.32 23.29 4.71
CA GLU A 551 15.23 22.65 3.75
C GLU A 551 16.17 23.63 3.05
N LEU A 552 15.73 24.84 2.72
CA LEU A 552 16.61 25.90 2.20
C LEU A 552 17.76 26.22 3.17
N THR A 553 17.48 26.25 4.47
CA THR A 553 18.50 26.59 5.47
C THR A 553 19.37 25.41 5.89
N SER A 554 18.83 24.19 5.78
CA SER A 554 19.54 22.96 6.17
C SER A 554 20.33 22.34 5.04
N CYS A 555 19.90 22.56 3.78
CA CYS A 555 20.33 21.80 2.61
C CYS A 555 20.19 20.28 2.81
N LYS A 556 19.27 19.86 3.70
CA LYS A 556 19.01 18.46 4.05
C LYS A 556 17.60 18.10 3.65
N THR A 557 17.43 16.84 3.25
CA THR A 557 16.11 16.28 3.02
C THR A 557 15.38 16.08 4.37
N PRO A 558 14.10 16.47 4.48
CA PRO A 558 13.28 16.25 5.68
C PRO A 558 13.27 14.78 6.09
N PHE A 559 13.49 14.51 7.39
CA PHE A 559 13.60 13.17 7.98
C PHE A 559 14.53 12.18 7.25
N ASP A 560 15.50 12.66 6.46
CA ASP A 560 16.29 11.83 5.54
C ASP A 560 15.40 10.97 4.61
N PHE A 561 14.21 11.48 4.28
CA PHE A 561 13.15 10.70 3.63
C PHE A 561 13.55 10.14 2.27
N GLU A 562 14.34 10.87 1.47
CA GLU A 562 14.76 10.37 0.15
C GLU A 562 15.73 9.19 0.20
N THR A 563 16.48 8.99 1.29
CA THR A 563 17.30 7.77 1.49
C THR A 563 16.48 6.61 2.04
N ASN A 564 15.36 6.92 2.69
CA ASN A 564 14.54 6.02 3.50
C ASN A 564 13.17 5.67 2.86
N ASN A 565 12.87 6.25 1.69
CA ASN A 565 11.60 6.10 0.98
C ASN A 565 11.33 4.70 0.40
N ASN A 566 12.28 3.77 0.52
CA ASN A 566 12.11 2.36 0.17
C ASN A 566 11.74 1.49 1.39
N ASN A 567 11.84 2.04 2.61
CA ASN A 567 11.48 1.33 3.83
C ASN A 567 10.07 1.72 4.28
N TYR A 568 9.12 0.81 4.05
CA TYR A 568 7.71 1.00 4.41
C TYR A 568 7.51 1.35 5.89
N LEU A 569 8.33 0.83 6.81
CA LEU A 569 8.19 1.10 8.25
C LEU A 569 8.66 2.51 8.62
N GLU A 570 9.80 2.97 8.09
CA GLU A 570 10.32 4.32 8.31
C GLU A 570 9.36 5.37 7.76
N ILE A 571 8.79 5.13 6.58
CA ILE A 571 7.76 5.98 5.98
C ILE A 571 6.59 6.20 6.95
N ILE A 572 6.17 5.15 7.66
CA ILE A 572 5.01 5.25 8.53
C ILE A 572 5.35 5.83 9.89
N GLU A 573 6.54 5.57 10.43
CA GLU A 573 7.03 6.28 11.61
C GLU A 573 7.10 7.79 11.34
N ILE A 574 7.57 8.19 10.15
CA ILE A 574 7.58 9.59 9.72
C ILE A 574 6.16 10.13 9.64
N LYS A 575 5.20 9.43 9.00
CA LYS A 575 3.78 9.85 8.94
C LYS A 575 3.19 10.04 10.34
N SER A 576 3.33 9.05 11.22
CA SER A 576 2.80 9.08 12.59
C SER A 576 3.47 10.17 13.43
N GLY A 577 4.78 10.33 13.29
CA GLY A 577 5.52 11.41 13.91
C GLY A 577 5.00 12.77 13.48
N ILE A 578 4.88 12.99 12.17
CA ILE A 578 4.36 14.23 11.59
C ILE A 578 2.95 14.56 12.12
N PHE A 579 2.06 13.57 12.14
CA PHE A 579 0.71 13.70 12.70
C PHE A 579 0.74 14.16 14.17
N ASN A 580 1.67 13.61 14.97
CA ASN A 580 1.88 13.99 16.36
C ASN A 580 2.76 15.24 16.55
N GLY A 581 3.02 16.00 15.48
CA GLY A 581 3.79 17.25 15.54
C GLY A 581 5.32 17.09 15.58
N LYS A 582 5.85 15.88 15.36
CA LYS A 582 7.29 15.64 15.18
C LYS A 582 7.77 16.43 13.95
N ARG A 583 8.84 17.19 14.15
CA ARG A 583 9.51 17.99 13.12
C ARG A 583 11.00 18.07 13.36
N GLU A 584 11.73 18.42 12.31
CA GLU A 584 13.16 18.59 12.32
C GLU A 584 13.59 19.70 13.27
N LYS A 585 14.78 19.54 13.84
CA LYS A 585 15.39 20.60 14.64
C LYS A 585 15.89 21.73 13.73
N PRO A 586 15.76 22.99 14.14
CA PRO A 586 16.39 24.11 13.45
C PRO A 586 17.91 23.94 13.38
N ILE A 587 18.51 24.46 12.33
CA ILE A 587 19.96 24.44 12.14
C ILE A 587 20.59 25.57 12.95
N SER A 588 21.69 25.26 13.63
CA SER A 588 22.43 26.26 14.39
C SER A 588 22.99 27.33 13.45
N GLY A 589 22.88 28.61 13.84
CA GLY A 589 23.33 29.74 13.03
C GLY A 589 22.30 30.30 12.04
N THR A 590 21.14 29.66 11.85
CA THR A 590 20.04 30.23 11.07
C THR A 590 19.43 31.45 11.80
N ASN A 591 19.05 32.48 11.03
CA ASN A 591 18.42 33.68 11.57
C ASN A 591 17.14 33.35 12.36
N TYR A 592 17.04 33.82 13.60
CA TYR A 592 15.94 33.51 14.50
C TYR A 592 14.55 33.85 13.93
N ASN A 593 14.39 35.02 13.29
CA ASN A 593 13.12 35.44 12.71
C ASN A 593 12.70 34.59 11.52
N PHE A 594 13.66 33.94 10.86
CA PHE A 594 13.37 33.00 9.79
C PHE A 594 12.96 31.64 10.35
N VAL A 595 13.63 31.19 11.41
CA VAL A 595 13.27 29.96 12.14
C VAL A 595 11.84 30.03 12.67
N THR A 596 11.39 31.17 13.18
CA THR A 596 10.02 31.33 13.70
C THR A 596 8.94 31.14 12.64
N LEU A 597 9.23 31.42 11.35
CA LEU A 597 8.27 31.23 10.26
C LEU A 597 7.84 29.76 10.13
N TYR A 598 8.79 28.83 10.12
CA TYR A 598 8.50 27.39 9.96
C TYR A 598 8.35 26.62 11.28
N LYS A 599 8.64 27.26 12.43
CA LYS A 599 8.38 26.68 13.77
C LYS A 599 7.04 27.09 14.39
N SER A 600 6.41 28.14 13.89
CA SER A 600 5.15 28.63 14.47
C SER A 600 4.13 27.49 14.50
N LYS A 601 3.58 27.20 15.69
CA LYS A 601 2.55 26.17 15.80
C LYS A 601 1.32 26.65 15.03
N TYR A 602 0.81 25.80 14.15
CA TYR A 602 -0.55 25.95 13.64
C TYR A 602 -1.49 25.87 14.85
N HIS A 603 -2.01 27.00 15.29
CA HIS A 603 -3.13 26.98 16.23
C HIS A 603 -4.36 26.55 15.44
N ILE A 604 -4.75 25.28 15.59
CA ILE A 604 -6.09 24.84 15.24
C ILE A 604 -7.00 25.55 16.24
N THR A 605 -7.56 26.70 15.86
CA THR A 605 -8.72 27.23 16.57
C THR A 605 -9.82 26.19 16.46
N GLN A 606 -10.20 25.62 17.61
CA GLN A 606 -11.31 24.68 17.76
C GLN A 606 -12.64 25.30 17.31
#